data_AF-A0A0K1JGG1-F1
#
_entry.id   AF-A0A0K1JGG1-F1
#
_cell.length_a   1.000
_cell.length_b   1.000
_cell.length_c   1.000
_cell.angle_alpha   90.00
_cell.angle_beta   90.00
_cell.angle_gamma   90.00
#
_symmetry.space_group_name_H-M   'P 1'
#
loop_
_entity.id
_entity.type
_entity.pdbx_description
1 polymer ?
#
loop_
_entity_poly.entity_id
_entity_poly.type
_entity_poly.pdbx_seq_one_letter_code
_entity_poly.pdbx_strand_id
1 'polypeptide(L)'
;MSRSDWSDQQWEQHHREVYAPDRVAKGEQPRNLADYRATAERMEAIGKVGAAWEAEIGRTLGLQPVRGWRTRTYYDTGRGARFHDHAVDFEIRVAIEAKAGRAADHTAQQQLQKDARLLERRGVAIWLVEDLAKLPPPALERARELERTYPETFMLREVTDLSRERAFDEVGLLLRGQELKHFEVRAMQLADDLAIAREELEQRTEHTPAADLAAQRVRDMTAELERVTLERDQITLDLDATRARVTERERRLDRAVAQAEQRYEARGSELAEAVEGIAETRDVVRDTIRRVTGRTGQVSRQIEDDIARDRSVRAPVIELATHHDRLGTLRRDLDRLDLANQGLQDELTGRHGPPDRAEVRADLERRDWQRRTLGTASLPLSEARASRTDPISQARQAFDEAERDLTRPAAPAGARITRDHRLDRGFGTDLGPWRSPPEHEIDARVGDLRSSGLDPATIRERVVSQYVQQRSPAVPPRALAVHGQHRTLARGHDLER
;
A
#
# COMPACT_ATOMS: atom_id res chain seq x y z
N MET A 1 -20.28 42.90 12.60
CA MET A 1 -19.03 43.14 11.83
C MET A 1 -17.92 42.36 12.49
N SER A 2 -17.23 41.53 11.73
CA SER A 2 -16.02 40.85 12.21
C SER A 2 -14.91 41.88 12.37
N ARG A 3 -13.93 41.63 13.25
CA ARG A 3 -12.74 42.50 13.39
C ARG A 3 -11.87 42.50 12.13
N SER A 4 -12.04 41.51 11.25
CA SER A 4 -11.42 41.47 9.92
C SER A 4 -11.91 42.60 9.01
N ASP A 5 -13.14 43.09 9.24
CA ASP A 5 -13.82 44.08 8.38
C ASP A 5 -13.54 45.52 8.82
N TRP A 6 -12.70 45.69 9.84
CA TRP A 6 -12.33 47.00 10.37
C TRP A 6 -11.38 47.73 9.43
N SER A 7 -11.54 49.06 9.36
CA SER A 7 -10.54 49.92 8.73
C SER A 7 -9.22 49.85 9.50
N ASP A 8 -8.11 50.19 8.85
CA ASP A 8 -6.80 50.16 9.47
C ASP A 8 -6.74 51.04 10.74
N GLN A 9 -7.45 52.18 10.74
CA GLN A 9 -7.57 53.07 11.90
C GLN A 9 -8.35 52.45 13.07
N GLN A 10 -9.46 51.74 12.79
CA GLN A 10 -10.24 51.03 13.81
C GLN A 10 -9.42 49.88 14.43
N TRP A 11 -8.68 49.15 13.59
CA TRP A 11 -7.77 48.12 14.08
C TRP A 11 -6.65 48.71 14.92
N GLU A 12 -6.00 49.78 14.47
CA GLU A 12 -4.86 50.33 15.20
C GLU A 12 -5.27 50.84 16.59
N GLN A 13 -6.46 51.46 16.69
CA GLN A 13 -7.03 51.86 17.96
C GLN A 13 -7.24 50.66 18.89
N HIS A 14 -7.94 49.61 18.43
CA HIS A 14 -8.16 48.40 19.22
C HIS A 14 -6.88 47.63 19.55
N HIS A 15 -5.94 47.59 18.60
CA HIS A 15 -4.64 46.96 18.76
C HIS A 15 -3.88 47.62 19.89
N ARG A 16 -3.86 48.95 19.93
CA ARG A 16 -3.20 49.74 20.97
C ARG A 16 -3.89 49.65 22.33
N GLU A 17 -5.22 49.78 22.35
CA GLU A 17 -5.98 49.93 23.59
C GLU A 17 -6.33 48.59 24.26
N VAL A 18 -6.48 47.51 23.48
CA VAL A 18 -7.05 46.24 23.98
C VAL A 18 -6.17 45.04 23.65
N TYR A 19 -5.91 44.80 22.35
CA TYR A 19 -5.30 43.53 21.92
C TYR A 19 -3.82 43.41 22.28
N ALA A 20 -3.00 44.45 22.07
CA ALA A 20 -1.58 44.39 22.39
C ALA A 20 -1.31 44.31 23.90
N PRO A 21 -1.99 45.11 24.76
CA PRO A 21 -1.88 44.94 26.21
C PRO A 21 -2.25 43.52 26.70
N ASP A 22 -3.35 42.93 26.19
CA ASP A 22 -3.77 41.57 26.56
C ASP A 22 -2.74 40.51 26.16
N ARG A 23 -2.16 40.61 24.95
CA ARG A 23 -1.12 39.67 24.49
C ARG A 23 0.16 39.79 25.30
N VAL A 24 0.62 41.02 25.57
CA VAL A 24 1.80 41.26 26.41
C VAL A 24 1.58 40.74 27.84
N ALA A 25 0.39 40.95 28.42
CA ALA A 25 0.04 40.42 29.74
C ALA A 25 0.08 38.88 29.80
N LYS A 26 -0.13 38.21 28.67
CA LYS A 26 -0.01 36.74 28.52
C LYS A 26 1.40 36.28 28.13
N GLY A 27 2.37 37.19 27.99
CA GLY A 27 3.72 36.87 27.53
C GLY A 27 3.81 36.56 26.04
N GLU A 28 2.81 36.96 25.25
CA GLU A 28 2.73 36.72 23.82
C GLU A 28 3.08 37.99 23.02
N GLN A 29 3.72 37.83 21.87
CA GLN A 29 3.98 38.95 20.96
C GLN A 29 2.68 39.37 20.24
N PRO A 30 2.25 40.63 20.32
CA PRO A 30 1.08 41.10 19.58
C PRO A 30 1.34 41.08 18.07
N ARG A 31 0.37 40.55 17.32
CA ARG A 31 0.39 40.45 15.86
C ARG A 31 0.04 41.78 15.22
N ASN A 32 0.74 42.15 14.14
CA ASN A 32 0.31 43.28 13.31
C ASN A 32 -1.02 42.98 12.58
N LEU A 33 -1.62 43.98 11.93
CA LEU A 33 -2.91 43.83 11.26
C LEU A 33 -2.90 42.77 10.15
N ALA A 34 -1.83 42.73 9.34
CA ALA A 34 -1.71 41.77 8.25
C ALA A 34 -1.64 40.33 8.78
N ASP A 35 -0.83 40.09 9.81
CA ASP A 35 -0.72 38.81 10.50
C ASP A 35 -2.04 38.42 11.18
N TYR A 36 -2.76 39.38 11.74
CA TYR A 36 -4.08 39.15 12.32
C TYR A 36 -5.10 38.75 11.26
N ARG A 37 -5.20 39.48 10.14
CA ARG A 37 -6.10 39.15 9.01
C ARG A 37 -5.77 37.78 8.43
N ALA A 38 -4.49 37.50 8.13
CA ALA A 38 -4.05 36.21 7.63
C ALA A 38 -4.35 35.06 8.62
N THR A 39 -4.18 35.31 9.92
CA THR A 39 -4.56 34.32 10.96
C THR A 39 -6.07 34.14 11.01
N ALA A 40 -6.86 35.22 10.94
CA ALA A 40 -8.31 35.16 10.96
C ALA A 40 -8.87 34.41 9.75
N GLU A 41 -8.39 34.71 8.54
CA GLU A 41 -8.74 33.99 7.31
C GLU A 41 -8.37 32.51 7.40
N ARG A 42 -7.18 32.19 7.91
CA ARG A 42 -6.77 30.80 8.15
C ARG A 42 -7.70 30.11 9.15
N MET A 43 -8.08 30.77 10.24
CA MET A 43 -9.00 30.22 11.24
C MET A 43 -10.41 30.06 10.67
N GLU A 44 -10.88 30.97 9.81
CA GLU A 44 -12.14 30.85 9.11
C GLU A 44 -12.11 29.67 8.13
N ALA A 45 -11.04 29.50 7.37
CA ALA A 45 -10.86 28.37 6.47
C ALA A 45 -10.86 27.04 7.23
N ILE A 46 -10.12 26.96 8.35
CA ILE A 46 -10.14 25.79 9.25
C ILE A 46 -11.54 25.57 9.81
N GLY A 47 -12.24 26.62 10.22
CA GLY A 47 -13.62 26.55 10.71
C GLY A 47 -14.60 26.03 9.66
N LYS A 48 -14.45 26.43 8.39
CA LYS A 48 -15.25 25.92 7.26
C LYS A 48 -15.00 24.44 7.02
N VAL A 49 -13.74 23.97 7.07
CA VAL A 49 -13.39 22.55 6.97
C VAL A 49 -14.00 21.76 8.12
N GLY A 50 -13.87 22.25 9.36
CA GLY A 50 -14.47 21.63 10.54
C GLY A 50 -15.99 21.53 10.46
N ALA A 51 -16.67 22.61 10.04
CA ALA A 51 -18.12 22.61 9.88
C ALA A 51 -18.59 21.69 8.74
N ALA A 52 -17.85 21.62 7.63
CA ALA A 52 -18.13 20.69 6.54
C ALA A 52 -18.00 19.23 7.01
N TRP A 53 -16.97 18.94 7.81
CA TRP A 53 -16.75 17.63 8.41
C TRP A 53 -17.86 17.23 9.40
N GLU A 54 -18.25 18.14 10.30
CA GLU A 54 -19.39 17.93 11.21
C GLU A 54 -20.69 17.64 10.44
N ALA A 55 -20.93 18.36 9.34
CA ALA A 55 -22.11 18.19 8.50
C ALA A 55 -22.09 16.86 7.73
N GLU A 56 -20.92 16.42 7.24
CA GLU A 56 -20.75 15.10 6.61
C GLU A 56 -21.06 13.98 7.60
N ILE A 57 -20.50 14.04 8.82
CA ILE A 57 -20.79 13.07 9.89
C ILE A 57 -22.29 13.05 10.19
N GLY A 58 -22.90 14.23 10.40
CA GLY A 58 -24.33 14.34 10.71
C GLY A 58 -25.22 13.73 9.64
N ARG A 59 -24.94 13.99 8.35
CA ARG A 59 -25.69 13.39 7.24
C ARG A 59 -25.46 11.90 7.12
N THR A 60 -24.20 11.46 7.15
CA THR A 60 -23.84 10.07 6.88
C THR A 60 -24.31 9.14 7.99
N LEU A 61 -24.21 9.59 9.23
CA LEU A 61 -24.70 8.84 10.39
C LEU A 61 -26.17 9.11 10.68
N GLY A 62 -26.90 9.90 9.89
CA GLY A 62 -28.33 10.17 10.09
C GLY A 62 -28.67 10.80 11.46
N LEU A 63 -27.87 11.77 11.91
CA LEU A 63 -28.01 12.46 13.20
C LEU A 63 -29.04 13.58 13.08
N GLN A 64 -30.32 13.21 13.05
CA GLN A 64 -31.42 14.13 12.75
C GLN A 64 -32.17 14.60 14.02
N PRO A 65 -32.65 15.85 14.07
CA PRO A 65 -33.45 16.36 15.20
C PRO A 65 -34.70 15.55 15.51
N VAL A 66 -35.34 14.95 14.49
CA VAL A 66 -36.51 14.09 14.68
C VAL A 66 -36.19 12.85 15.52
N ARG A 67 -34.94 12.38 15.50
CA ARG A 67 -34.43 11.28 16.33
C ARG A 67 -33.82 11.76 17.66
N GLY A 68 -34.05 13.03 18.02
CA GLY A 68 -33.56 13.65 19.26
C GLY A 68 -32.15 14.25 19.18
N TRP A 69 -31.44 14.09 18.07
CA TRP A 69 -30.07 14.60 17.92
C TRP A 69 -30.01 16.12 17.86
N ARG A 70 -29.05 16.68 18.58
CA ARG A 70 -28.77 18.12 18.62
C ARG A 70 -27.34 18.38 18.21
N THR A 71 -27.14 19.41 17.41
CA THR A 71 -25.80 19.91 17.09
C THR A 71 -25.33 20.85 18.18
N ARG A 72 -24.03 20.86 18.46
CA ARG A 72 -23.37 21.86 19.33
C ARG A 72 -23.95 21.90 20.75
N THR A 73 -24.01 20.76 21.41
CA THR A 73 -24.67 20.60 22.72
C THR A 73 -23.70 20.82 23.87
N TYR A 74 -24.11 21.63 24.85
CA TYR A 74 -23.39 21.86 26.10
C TYR A 74 -24.04 21.13 27.27
N TYR A 75 -23.23 20.64 28.21
CA TYR A 75 -23.69 20.13 29.50
C TYR A 75 -22.59 20.24 30.56
N ASP A 76 -22.99 20.26 31.83
CA ASP A 76 -22.06 20.30 32.95
C ASP A 76 -21.57 18.91 33.32
N THR A 77 -20.25 18.77 33.48
CA THR A 77 -19.58 17.53 33.90
C THR A 77 -19.19 17.54 35.39
N GLY A 78 -19.49 18.62 36.11
CA GLY A 78 -18.97 18.89 37.46
C GLY A 78 -17.49 19.31 37.47
N ARG A 79 -16.82 19.31 36.30
CA ARG A 79 -15.49 19.90 36.06
C ARG A 79 -15.58 21.04 35.02
N GLY A 80 -16.76 21.65 34.94
CA GLY A 80 -17.12 22.67 33.97
C GLY A 80 -17.84 22.12 32.75
N ALA A 81 -18.27 23.03 31.88
CA ALA A 81 -19.03 22.69 30.69
C ALA A 81 -18.22 21.82 29.70
N ARG A 82 -18.85 20.78 29.17
CA ARG A 82 -18.39 20.02 28.02
C ARG A 82 -19.32 20.29 26.84
N PHE A 83 -18.71 20.55 25.71
CA PHE A 83 -19.36 20.76 24.42
C PHE A 83 -19.20 19.50 23.57
N HIS A 84 -20.20 19.05 22.82
CA HIS A 84 -19.99 18.04 21.77
C HIS A 84 -20.63 18.50 20.48
N ASP A 85 -20.06 18.08 19.36
CA ASP A 85 -20.51 18.52 18.03
C ASP A 85 -21.88 17.95 17.70
N HIS A 86 -22.14 16.70 18.10
CA HIS A 86 -23.46 16.08 18.10
C HIS A 86 -23.71 15.39 19.43
N ALA A 87 -24.92 15.52 19.98
CA ALA A 87 -25.33 14.75 21.14
C ALA A 87 -26.84 14.52 21.18
N VAL A 88 -27.25 13.47 21.87
CA VAL A 88 -28.63 13.16 22.20
C VAL A 88 -28.73 12.69 23.65
N ASP A 89 -29.78 13.15 24.32
CA ASP A 89 -30.13 12.76 25.68
C ASP A 89 -31.25 11.73 25.62
N PHE A 90 -30.88 10.45 25.55
CA PHE A 90 -31.80 9.35 25.84
C PHE A 90 -31.86 9.13 27.36
N GLU A 91 -32.12 7.91 27.81
CA GLU A 91 -31.89 7.52 29.21
C GLU A 91 -30.41 7.66 29.60
N ILE A 92 -29.53 7.44 28.62
CA ILE A 92 -28.11 7.74 28.67
C ILE A 92 -27.78 8.80 27.63
N ARG A 93 -26.77 9.62 27.92
CA ARG A 93 -26.27 10.58 26.93
C ARG A 93 -25.35 9.89 25.94
N VAL A 94 -25.60 10.09 24.66
CA VAL A 94 -24.73 9.67 23.54
C VAL A 94 -24.17 10.91 22.89
N ALA A 95 -22.85 11.01 22.76
CA ALA A 95 -22.18 12.20 22.26
C ALA A 95 -21.08 11.85 21.25
N ILE A 96 -20.91 12.71 20.25
CA ILE A 96 -19.93 12.57 19.17
C ILE A 96 -19.10 13.85 19.08
N GLU A 97 -17.78 13.67 19.10
CA GLU A 97 -16.79 14.70 18.80
C GLU A 97 -16.18 14.44 17.42
N ALA A 98 -16.17 15.46 16.56
CA ALA A 98 -15.62 15.45 15.22
C ALA A 98 -14.37 16.33 15.12
N LYS A 99 -13.27 15.81 14.55
CA LYS A 99 -12.01 16.55 14.41
C LYS A 99 -11.40 16.38 13.01
N ALA A 100 -11.35 17.46 12.23
CA ALA A 100 -10.70 17.52 10.90
C ALA A 100 -9.34 18.27 10.89
N GLY A 101 -8.87 18.73 12.05
CA GLY A 101 -7.69 19.59 12.16
C GLY A 101 -6.83 19.27 13.37
N ARG A 102 -5.66 19.93 13.45
CA ARG A 102 -4.83 19.88 14.66
C ARG A 102 -5.59 20.51 15.82
N ALA A 103 -5.78 19.75 16.88
CA ALA A 103 -6.26 20.28 18.15
C ALA A 103 -5.08 20.85 18.94
N ALA A 104 -5.29 21.92 19.70
CA ALA A 104 -4.27 22.40 20.64
C ALA A 104 -4.09 21.37 21.77
N ASP A 105 -2.82 21.10 22.13
CA ASP A 105 -2.40 20.02 23.03
C ASP A 105 -3.22 19.90 24.32
N HIS A 106 -3.37 21.01 25.04
CA HIS A 106 -4.06 21.04 26.32
C HIS A 106 -5.60 20.89 26.19
N THR A 107 -6.19 21.30 25.06
CA THR A 107 -7.65 21.32 24.90
C THR A 107 -8.22 19.92 24.70
N ALA A 108 -7.61 19.12 23.81
CA ALA A 108 -8.09 17.77 23.52
C ALA A 108 -8.00 16.84 24.74
N GLN A 109 -6.90 16.91 25.48
CA GLN A 109 -6.72 16.11 26.70
C GLN A 109 -7.76 16.48 27.78
N GLN A 110 -8.03 17.78 27.99
CA GLN A 110 -9.06 18.23 28.92
C GLN A 110 -10.46 17.79 28.50
N GLN A 111 -10.77 17.81 27.20
CA GLN A 111 -12.03 17.28 26.69
C GLN A 111 -12.18 15.78 26.98
N LEU A 112 -11.16 14.98 26.74
CA LEU A 112 -11.17 13.54 27.06
C LEU A 112 -11.30 13.26 28.57
N GLN A 113 -10.71 14.11 29.42
CA GLN A 113 -10.93 14.02 30.88
C GLN A 113 -12.38 14.30 31.28
N LYS A 114 -13.06 15.21 30.57
CA LYS A 114 -14.49 15.47 30.76
C LYS A 114 -15.34 14.32 30.23
N ASP A 115 -14.94 13.71 29.12
CA ASP A 115 -15.64 12.55 28.54
C ASP A 115 -15.52 11.32 29.44
N ALA A 116 -14.42 11.16 30.18
CA ALA A 116 -14.31 10.14 31.22
C ALA A 116 -15.46 10.22 32.24
N ARG A 117 -15.92 11.43 32.62
CA ARG A 117 -17.08 11.60 33.52
C ARG A 117 -18.41 11.23 32.87
N LEU A 118 -18.56 11.46 31.57
CA LEU A 118 -19.71 10.99 30.82
C LEU A 118 -19.76 9.46 30.84
N LEU A 119 -18.63 8.80 30.58
CA LEU A 119 -18.50 7.35 30.57
C LEU A 119 -18.73 6.72 31.96
N GLU A 120 -18.21 7.33 33.03
CA GLU A 120 -18.48 6.92 34.43
C GLU A 120 -19.98 6.92 34.76
N ARG A 121 -20.77 7.79 34.11
CA ARG A 121 -22.22 7.87 34.23
C ARG A 121 -22.97 7.00 33.21
N ARG A 122 -22.27 6.02 32.61
CA ARG A 122 -22.80 5.11 31.57
C ARG A 122 -23.22 5.80 30.27
N GLY A 123 -22.77 7.03 30.03
CA GLY A 123 -22.93 7.67 28.73
C GLY A 123 -22.01 7.04 27.68
N VAL A 124 -22.24 7.41 26.42
CA VAL A 124 -21.46 6.99 25.26
C VAL A 124 -20.75 8.18 24.65
N ALA A 125 -19.46 8.07 24.39
CA ALA A 125 -18.64 9.10 23.75
C ALA A 125 -17.89 8.53 22.55
N ILE A 126 -18.07 9.15 21.38
CA ILE A 126 -17.46 8.72 20.12
C ILE A 126 -16.59 9.86 19.59
N TRP A 127 -15.33 9.57 19.30
CA TRP A 127 -14.39 10.52 18.71
C TRP A 127 -14.09 10.09 17.27
N LEU A 128 -14.51 10.93 16.32
CA LEU A 128 -14.26 10.77 14.89
C LEU A 128 -13.22 11.78 14.42
N VAL A 129 -12.02 11.29 14.15
CA VAL A 129 -10.88 12.12 13.79
C VAL A 129 -10.48 11.80 12.35
N GLU A 130 -10.29 12.81 11.52
CA GLU A 130 -9.88 12.62 10.11
C GLU A 130 -8.48 11.99 10.01
N ASP A 131 -7.57 12.38 10.92
CA ASP A 131 -6.19 11.91 10.99
C ASP A 131 -5.74 11.88 12.46
N LEU A 132 -5.44 10.69 12.98
CA LEU A 132 -5.03 10.51 14.37
C LEU A 132 -3.69 11.16 14.68
N ALA A 133 -2.82 11.36 13.68
CA ALA A 133 -1.57 12.09 13.86
C ALA A 133 -1.79 13.58 14.16
N LYS A 134 -3.00 14.10 13.94
CA LYS A 134 -3.40 15.45 14.35
C LYS A 134 -3.82 15.52 15.82
N LEU A 135 -4.00 14.39 16.50
CA LEU A 135 -4.17 14.36 17.95
C LEU A 135 -2.81 14.47 18.65
N PRO A 136 -2.68 15.35 19.66
CA PRO A 136 -1.51 15.41 20.52
C PRO A 136 -1.23 14.03 21.15
N PRO A 137 0.03 13.57 21.27
CA PRO A 137 0.33 12.25 21.83
C PRO A 137 -0.30 11.98 23.21
N PRO A 138 -0.31 12.94 24.18
CA PRO A 138 -0.99 12.72 25.47
C PRO A 138 -2.50 12.55 25.35
N ALA A 139 -3.13 13.22 24.36
CA ALA A 139 -4.57 13.07 24.11
C ALA A 139 -4.85 11.71 23.44
N LEU A 140 -4.04 11.29 22.47
CA LEU A 140 -4.17 9.99 21.82
C LEU A 140 -4.00 8.83 22.82
N GLU A 141 -2.99 8.92 23.69
CA GLU A 141 -2.77 7.93 24.76
C GLU A 141 -3.98 7.85 25.69
N ARG A 142 -4.50 9.01 26.14
CA ARG A 142 -5.69 9.06 26.99
C ARG A 142 -6.92 8.50 26.29
N ALA A 143 -7.13 8.80 25.00
CA ALA A 143 -8.25 8.25 24.25
C ALA A 143 -8.15 6.72 24.12
N ARG A 144 -6.95 6.18 23.85
CA ARG A 144 -6.70 4.72 23.84
C ARG A 144 -6.88 4.06 25.20
N GLU A 145 -6.56 4.77 26.28
CA GLU A 145 -6.86 4.30 27.64
C GLU A 145 -8.37 4.22 27.88
N LEU A 146 -9.13 5.26 27.48
CA LEU A 146 -10.59 5.26 27.58
C LEU A 146 -11.23 4.15 26.75
N GLU A 147 -10.73 3.90 25.54
CA GLU A 147 -11.22 2.82 24.68
C GLU A 147 -10.99 1.43 25.30
N ARG A 148 -9.84 1.22 25.96
CA ARG A 148 -9.59 -0.03 26.71
C ARG A 148 -10.43 -0.14 27.97
N THR A 149 -10.68 0.97 28.67
CA THR A 149 -11.43 1.00 29.94
C THR A 149 -12.94 0.87 29.72
N TYR A 150 -13.45 1.45 28.62
CA TYR A 150 -14.86 1.54 28.30
C TYR A 150 -15.13 1.05 26.86
N PRO A 151 -14.81 -0.20 26.50
CA PRO A 151 -14.84 -0.67 25.11
C PRO A 151 -16.24 -0.67 24.47
N GLU A 152 -17.29 -0.69 25.29
CA GLU A 152 -18.68 -0.68 24.82
C GLU A 152 -19.28 0.73 24.66
N THR A 153 -18.68 1.73 25.31
CA THR A 153 -19.26 3.09 25.41
C THR A 153 -18.30 4.20 25.00
N PHE A 154 -17.02 3.93 24.80
CA PHE A 154 -16.06 4.84 24.18
C PHE A 154 -15.51 4.26 22.88
N MET A 155 -15.49 5.07 21.83
CA MET A 155 -14.95 4.68 20.53
C MET A 155 -14.10 5.79 19.94
N LEU A 156 -12.84 5.49 19.59
CA LEU A 156 -11.96 6.39 18.84
C LEU A 156 -11.76 5.84 17.42
N ARG A 157 -12.18 6.57 16.38
CA ARG A 157 -12.00 6.12 15.00
C ARG A 157 -11.35 7.18 14.14
N GLU A 158 -10.36 6.72 13.38
CA GLU A 158 -9.77 7.48 12.29
C GLU A 158 -10.60 7.32 11.02
N VAL A 159 -11.02 8.45 10.44
CA VAL A 159 -11.87 8.49 9.26
C VAL A 159 -11.09 9.09 8.10
N THR A 160 -10.21 8.28 7.52
CA THR A 160 -9.49 8.60 6.29
C THR A 160 -10.38 8.36 5.07
N ASP A 161 -10.00 8.86 3.91
CA ASP A 161 -10.71 8.54 2.66
C ASP A 161 -10.77 7.03 2.35
N LEU A 162 -9.81 6.26 2.88
CA LEU A 162 -9.75 4.80 2.74
C LEU A 162 -10.68 4.09 3.72
N SER A 163 -10.67 4.51 5.00
CA SER A 163 -11.43 3.87 6.08
C SER A 163 -12.85 4.42 6.27
N ARG A 164 -13.24 5.48 5.54
CA ARG A 164 -14.46 6.27 5.77
C ARG A 164 -15.72 5.44 5.97
N GLU A 165 -16.07 4.61 5.00
CA GLU A 165 -17.29 3.80 5.07
C GLU A 165 -17.26 2.79 6.23
N ARG A 166 -16.09 2.17 6.47
CA ARG A 166 -15.93 1.20 7.54
C ARG A 166 -16.13 1.86 8.90
N ALA A 167 -15.46 2.99 9.13
CA ALA A 167 -15.59 3.76 10.36
C ALA A 167 -17.04 4.21 10.59
N PHE A 168 -17.74 4.66 9.55
CA PHE A 168 -19.14 5.06 9.66
C PHE A 168 -20.10 3.89 9.88
N ASP A 169 -19.87 2.73 9.27
CA ASP A 169 -20.68 1.54 9.55
C ASP A 169 -20.46 1.05 11.00
N GLU A 170 -19.22 1.04 11.51
CA GLU A 170 -18.90 0.67 12.90
C GLU A 170 -19.60 1.61 13.90
N VAL A 171 -19.51 2.92 13.68
CA VAL A 171 -20.20 3.92 14.51
C VAL A 171 -21.72 3.79 14.36
N GLY A 172 -22.21 3.58 13.14
CA GLY A 172 -23.63 3.40 12.84
C GLY A 172 -24.24 2.22 13.62
N LEU A 173 -23.53 1.08 13.68
CA LEU A 173 -23.96 -0.07 14.48
C LEU A 173 -24.12 0.27 15.96
N LEU A 174 -23.13 0.97 16.54
CA LEU A 174 -23.20 1.39 17.95
C LEU A 174 -24.36 2.35 18.17
N LEU A 175 -24.48 3.40 17.34
CA LEU A 175 -25.52 4.42 17.49
C LEU A 175 -26.93 3.85 17.37
N ARG A 176 -27.21 3.09 16.29
CA ARG A 176 -28.54 2.50 16.08
C ARG A 176 -28.88 1.48 17.17
N GLY A 177 -27.89 0.78 17.70
CA GLY A 177 -28.09 -0.09 18.86
C GLY A 177 -28.50 0.67 20.13
N GLN A 178 -27.92 1.84 20.41
CA GLN A 178 -28.30 2.65 21.58
C GLN A 178 -29.66 3.33 21.41
N GLU A 179 -29.95 3.83 20.22
CA GLU A 179 -31.27 4.38 19.91
C GLU A 179 -32.36 3.32 20.03
N LEU A 180 -32.14 2.13 19.46
CA LEU A 180 -33.13 1.05 19.52
C LEU A 180 -33.49 0.72 20.97
N LYS A 181 -32.49 0.57 21.85
CA LYS A 181 -32.72 0.35 23.29
C LYS A 181 -33.58 1.45 23.92
N HIS A 182 -33.30 2.71 23.61
CA HIS A 182 -34.09 3.84 24.12
C HIS A 182 -35.54 3.77 23.66
N PHE A 183 -35.77 3.58 22.36
CA PHE A 183 -37.11 3.53 21.80
C PHE A 183 -37.90 2.30 22.24
N GLU A 184 -37.24 1.16 22.46
CA GLU A 184 -37.86 -0.03 23.07
C GLU A 184 -38.37 0.25 24.48
N VAL A 185 -37.53 0.85 25.33
CA VAL A 185 -37.92 1.19 26.71
C VAL A 185 -39.03 2.24 26.71
N ARG A 186 -38.93 3.28 25.88
CA ARG A 186 -39.97 4.32 25.77
C ARG A 186 -41.30 3.76 25.28
N ALA A 187 -41.29 2.86 24.29
CA ALA A 187 -42.50 2.21 23.79
C ALA A 187 -43.18 1.39 24.89
N MET A 188 -42.40 0.64 25.67
CA MET A 188 -42.91 -0.15 26.80
C MET A 188 -43.54 0.75 27.87
N GLN A 189 -42.84 1.81 28.29
CA GLN A 189 -43.38 2.77 29.27
C GLN A 189 -44.67 3.44 28.77
N LEU A 190 -44.72 3.86 27.50
CA LEU A 190 -45.93 4.46 26.93
C LEU A 190 -47.09 3.47 26.84
N ALA A 191 -46.82 2.20 26.56
CA ALA A 191 -47.85 1.16 26.54
C ALA A 191 -48.43 0.92 27.94
N ASP A 192 -47.57 0.87 28.97
CA ASP A 192 -47.98 0.72 30.38
C ASP A 192 -48.79 1.95 30.85
N ASP A 193 -48.27 3.16 30.61
CA ASP A 193 -48.96 4.40 30.97
C ASP A 193 -50.32 4.52 30.24
N LEU A 194 -50.40 4.09 28.98
CA LEU A 194 -51.62 4.11 28.19
C LEU A 194 -52.66 3.12 28.72
N ALA A 195 -52.24 1.93 29.19
CA ALA A 195 -53.12 0.97 29.83
C ALA A 195 -53.75 1.54 31.10
N ILE A 196 -52.94 2.19 31.95
CA ILE A 196 -53.42 2.88 33.16
C ILE A 196 -54.40 4.01 32.78
N ALA A 197 -54.05 4.85 31.80
CA ALA A 197 -54.89 5.96 31.38
C ALA A 197 -56.24 5.50 30.78
N ARG A 198 -56.28 4.34 30.11
CA ARG A 198 -57.51 3.73 29.60
C ARG A 198 -58.39 3.22 30.74
N GLU A 199 -57.83 2.54 31.71
CA GLU A 199 -58.56 2.08 32.90
C GLU A 199 -59.14 3.27 33.68
N GLU A 200 -58.36 4.34 33.89
CA GLU A 200 -58.83 5.59 34.52
C GLU A 200 -59.99 6.25 33.76
N LEU A 201 -59.99 6.16 32.42
CA LEU A 201 -61.06 6.69 31.58
C LEU A 201 -62.32 5.82 31.67
N GLU A 202 -62.19 4.49 31.67
CA GLU A 202 -63.31 3.55 31.80
C GLU A 202 -64.04 3.71 33.14
N GLN A 203 -63.28 3.98 34.22
CA GLN A 203 -63.85 4.25 35.54
C GLN A 203 -64.62 5.58 35.61
N ARG A 204 -64.44 6.49 34.64
CA ARG A 204 -65.18 7.76 34.55
C ARG A 204 -66.44 7.56 33.72
N THR A 205 -67.50 7.09 34.37
CA THR A 205 -68.78 6.72 33.75
C THR A 205 -69.66 7.90 33.28
N GLU A 206 -69.26 9.15 33.47
CA GLU A 206 -70.07 10.34 33.15
C GLU A 206 -69.35 11.28 32.18
N HIS A 207 -70.09 11.86 31.22
CA HIS A 207 -69.63 12.90 30.28
C HIS A 207 -69.33 14.21 31.03
N THR A 208 -68.25 14.18 31.81
CA THR A 208 -67.74 15.31 32.57
C THR A 208 -66.53 15.90 31.84
N PRO A 209 -66.22 17.20 32.04
CA PRO A 209 -64.99 17.79 31.50
C PRO A 209 -63.72 17.02 31.88
N ALA A 210 -63.73 16.32 33.01
CA ALA A 210 -62.64 15.47 33.45
C ALA A 210 -62.50 14.18 32.61
N ALA A 211 -63.61 13.60 32.14
CA ALA A 211 -63.60 12.47 31.22
C ALA A 211 -63.07 12.88 29.84
N ASP A 212 -63.43 14.06 29.34
CA ASP A 212 -62.93 14.58 28.07
C ASP A 212 -61.41 14.80 28.07
N LEU A 213 -60.87 15.35 29.16
CA LEU A 213 -59.42 15.51 29.34
C LEU A 213 -58.68 14.17 29.40
N ALA A 214 -59.24 13.18 30.10
CA ALA A 214 -58.68 11.82 30.14
C ALA A 214 -58.72 11.17 28.76
N ALA A 215 -59.82 11.33 28.01
CA ALA A 215 -59.93 10.84 26.64
C ALA A 215 -58.92 11.51 25.70
N GLN A 216 -58.67 12.82 25.87
CA GLN A 216 -57.63 13.52 25.11
C GLN A 216 -56.24 12.98 25.43
N ARG A 217 -55.92 12.78 26.71
CA ARG A 217 -54.64 12.19 27.15
C ARG A 217 -54.43 10.80 26.53
N VAL A 218 -55.46 9.94 26.53
CA VAL A 218 -55.40 8.62 25.89
C VAL A 218 -55.13 8.73 24.38
N ARG A 219 -55.78 9.68 23.68
CA ARG A 219 -55.53 9.93 22.26
C ARG A 219 -54.10 10.38 21.99
N ASP A 220 -53.60 11.35 22.77
CA ASP A 220 -52.25 11.89 22.62
C ASP A 220 -51.18 10.81 22.88
N MET A 221 -51.36 9.99 23.92
CA MET A 221 -50.47 8.89 24.24
C MET A 221 -50.53 7.75 23.21
N THR A 222 -51.71 7.46 22.65
CA THR A 222 -51.85 6.49 21.56
C THR A 222 -51.09 6.95 20.33
N ALA A 223 -51.25 8.22 19.93
CA ALA A 223 -50.51 8.81 18.81
C ALA A 223 -48.99 8.85 19.06
N GLU A 224 -48.56 9.14 20.30
CA GLU A 224 -47.15 9.10 20.67
C GLU A 224 -46.57 7.68 20.57
N LEU A 225 -47.29 6.68 21.07
CA LEU A 225 -46.89 5.27 21.02
C LEU A 225 -46.77 4.78 19.57
N GLU A 226 -47.72 5.14 18.70
CA GLU A 226 -47.66 4.82 17.26
C GLU A 226 -46.41 5.42 16.61
N ARG A 227 -46.11 6.70 16.89
CA ARG A 227 -44.90 7.36 16.38
C ARG A 227 -43.62 6.70 16.88
N VAL A 228 -43.53 6.43 18.19
CA VAL A 228 -42.37 5.77 18.81
C VAL A 228 -42.16 4.36 18.23
N THR A 229 -43.24 3.63 17.99
CA THR A 229 -43.20 2.30 17.37
C THR A 229 -42.68 2.38 15.93
N LEU A 230 -43.17 3.34 15.13
CA LEU A 230 -42.70 3.55 13.76
C LEU A 230 -41.21 3.92 13.72
N GLU A 231 -40.75 4.79 14.63
CA GLU A 231 -39.34 5.17 14.73
C GLU A 231 -38.46 3.99 15.12
N ARG A 232 -38.89 3.17 16.10
CA ARG A 232 -38.21 1.93 16.48
C ARG A 232 -38.06 0.96 15.30
N ASP A 233 -39.12 0.76 14.53
CA ASP A 233 -39.11 -0.16 13.39
C ASP A 233 -38.17 0.36 12.29
N GLN A 234 -38.15 1.67 12.03
CA GLN A 234 -37.20 2.27 11.09
C GLN A 234 -35.75 2.13 11.57
N ILE A 235 -35.48 2.32 12.87
CA ILE A 235 -34.14 2.14 13.44
C ILE A 235 -33.69 0.67 13.31
N THR A 236 -34.60 -0.28 13.51
CA THR A 236 -34.34 -1.71 13.32
C THR A 236 -33.93 -2.01 11.89
N LEU A 237 -34.67 -1.47 10.91
CA LEU A 237 -34.33 -1.59 9.49
C LEU A 237 -32.96 -0.96 9.16
N ASP A 238 -32.67 0.23 9.69
CA ASP A 238 -31.39 0.91 9.49
C ASP A 238 -30.22 0.10 10.08
N LEU A 239 -30.43 -0.49 11.27
CA LEU A 239 -29.45 -1.35 11.95
C LEU A 239 -29.18 -2.62 11.15
N ASP A 240 -30.22 -3.31 10.67
CA ASP A 240 -30.08 -4.53 9.88
C ASP A 240 -29.44 -4.25 8.51
N ALA A 241 -29.78 -3.14 7.86
CA ALA A 241 -29.11 -2.69 6.65
C ALA A 241 -27.61 -2.44 6.89
N THR A 242 -27.26 -1.84 8.03
CA THR A 242 -25.86 -1.60 8.41
C THR A 242 -25.13 -2.92 8.72
N ARG A 243 -25.75 -3.84 9.45
CA ARG A 243 -25.22 -5.20 9.70
C ARG A 243 -24.96 -5.94 8.39
N ALA A 244 -25.90 -5.90 7.46
CA ALA A 244 -25.76 -6.53 6.15
C ALA A 244 -24.57 -5.97 5.36
N ARG A 245 -24.37 -4.64 5.36
CA ARG A 245 -23.19 -4.01 4.73
C ARG A 245 -21.88 -4.45 5.38
N VAL A 246 -21.83 -4.49 6.71
CA VAL A 246 -20.64 -4.96 7.45
C VAL A 246 -20.34 -6.41 7.13
N THR A 247 -21.33 -7.30 7.19
CA THR A 247 -21.17 -8.72 6.86
C THR A 247 -20.71 -8.93 5.42
N GLU A 248 -21.25 -8.20 4.44
CA GLU A 248 -20.79 -8.31 3.06
C GLU A 248 -19.34 -7.83 2.89
N ARG A 249 -18.95 -6.76 3.58
CA ARG A 249 -17.56 -6.28 3.59
C ARG A 249 -16.61 -7.32 4.20
N GLU A 250 -17.01 -7.96 5.29
CA GLU A 250 -16.23 -9.05 5.91
C GLU A 250 -16.10 -10.26 4.98
N ARG A 251 -17.20 -10.72 4.36
CA ARG A 251 -17.15 -11.81 3.37
C ARG A 251 -16.27 -11.46 2.17
N ARG A 252 -16.32 -10.22 1.72
CA ARG A 252 -15.43 -9.73 0.65
C ARG A 252 -13.97 -9.73 1.08
N LEU A 253 -13.67 -9.34 2.32
CA LEU A 253 -12.33 -9.41 2.89
C LEU A 253 -11.86 -10.87 3.00
N ASP A 254 -12.69 -11.78 3.50
CA ASP A 254 -12.35 -13.21 3.63
C ASP A 254 -12.01 -13.82 2.26
N ARG A 255 -12.84 -13.55 1.24
CA ARG A 255 -12.56 -13.97 -0.14
C ARG A 255 -11.25 -13.39 -0.67
N ALA A 256 -10.95 -12.12 -0.37
CA ALA A 256 -9.73 -11.47 -0.82
C ALA A 256 -8.49 -12.02 -0.10
N VAL A 257 -8.58 -12.35 1.19
CA VAL A 257 -7.50 -12.99 1.96
C VAL A 257 -7.21 -14.37 1.38
N ALA A 258 -8.24 -15.21 1.21
CA ALA A 258 -8.08 -16.53 0.61
C ALA A 258 -7.47 -16.46 -0.80
N GLN A 259 -7.91 -15.50 -1.63
CA GLN A 259 -7.29 -15.28 -2.95
C GLN A 259 -5.84 -14.81 -2.86
N ALA A 260 -5.49 -13.99 -1.86
CA ALA A 260 -4.13 -13.51 -1.68
C ALA A 260 -3.20 -14.63 -1.22
N GLU A 261 -3.66 -15.50 -0.32
CA GLU A 261 -2.98 -16.73 0.10
C GLU A 261 -2.77 -17.67 -1.09
N GLN A 262 -3.81 -17.95 -1.88
CA GLN A 262 -3.70 -18.78 -3.08
C GLN A 262 -2.71 -18.20 -4.10
N ARG A 263 -2.74 -16.89 -4.36
CA ARG A 263 -1.76 -16.23 -5.25
C ARG A 263 -0.34 -16.32 -4.70
N TYR A 264 -0.18 -16.20 -3.39
CA TYR A 264 1.11 -16.38 -2.74
C TYR A 264 1.62 -17.81 -2.96
N GLU A 265 0.83 -18.83 -2.64
CA GLU A 265 1.22 -20.24 -2.85
C GLU A 265 1.53 -20.56 -4.32
N ALA A 266 0.67 -20.10 -5.25
CA ALA A 266 0.88 -20.27 -6.69
C ALA A 266 2.20 -19.65 -7.15
N ARG A 267 2.48 -18.40 -6.75
CA ARG A 267 3.77 -17.75 -7.05
C ARG A 267 4.95 -18.51 -6.44
N GLY A 268 4.77 -19.18 -5.30
CA GLY A 268 5.81 -20.01 -4.69
C GLY A 268 6.15 -21.24 -5.49
N SER A 269 5.10 -21.90 -5.98
CA SER A 269 5.23 -23.04 -6.88
C SER A 269 5.89 -22.61 -8.20
N GLU A 270 5.43 -21.51 -8.81
CA GLU A 270 6.03 -20.96 -10.04
C GLU A 270 7.52 -20.60 -9.88
N LEU A 271 7.91 -19.98 -8.76
CA LEU A 271 9.30 -19.66 -8.47
C LEU A 271 10.15 -20.92 -8.28
N ALA A 272 9.62 -21.93 -7.56
CA ALA A 272 10.32 -23.19 -7.34
C ALA A 272 10.52 -23.97 -8.65
N GLU A 273 9.50 -24.06 -9.49
CA GLU A 273 9.58 -24.66 -10.83
C GLU A 273 10.59 -23.91 -11.72
N ALA A 274 10.60 -22.57 -11.69
CA ALA A 274 11.56 -21.78 -12.45
C ALA A 274 13.01 -22.03 -11.99
N VAL A 275 13.24 -22.15 -10.68
CA VAL A 275 14.56 -22.50 -10.13
C VAL A 275 15.01 -23.88 -10.62
N GLU A 276 14.13 -24.88 -10.57
CA GLU A 276 14.43 -26.25 -11.01
C GLU A 276 14.77 -26.27 -12.51
N GLY A 277 13.96 -25.63 -13.36
CA GLY A 277 14.20 -25.55 -14.80
C GLY A 277 15.53 -24.85 -15.16
N ILE A 278 15.91 -23.79 -14.43
CA ILE A 278 17.23 -23.17 -14.60
C ILE A 278 18.34 -24.14 -14.19
N ALA A 279 18.19 -24.84 -13.06
CA ALA A 279 19.20 -25.77 -12.56
C ALA A 279 19.46 -26.91 -13.57
N GLU A 280 18.42 -27.50 -14.14
CA GLU A 280 18.53 -28.51 -15.19
C GLU A 280 19.26 -27.98 -16.43
N THR A 281 18.86 -26.81 -16.92
CA THR A 281 19.47 -26.17 -18.11
C THR A 281 20.94 -25.86 -17.87
N ARG A 282 21.25 -25.38 -16.67
CA ARG A 282 22.63 -25.10 -16.25
C ARG A 282 23.50 -26.35 -16.31
N ASP A 283 22.98 -27.49 -15.87
CA ASP A 283 23.70 -28.75 -15.90
C ASP A 283 23.91 -29.25 -17.35
N VAL A 284 22.91 -29.08 -18.23
CA VAL A 284 23.06 -29.34 -19.67
C VAL A 284 24.11 -28.45 -20.32
N VAL A 285 24.14 -27.15 -19.99
CA VAL A 285 25.15 -26.21 -20.49
C VAL A 285 26.53 -26.59 -19.98
N ARG A 286 26.69 -26.92 -18.70
CA ARG A 286 27.96 -27.39 -18.11
C ARG A 286 28.46 -28.66 -18.79
N ASP A 287 27.60 -29.65 -18.99
CA ASP A 287 27.96 -30.89 -19.67
C ASP A 287 28.33 -30.65 -21.13
N THR A 288 27.66 -29.72 -21.80
CA THR A 288 28.02 -29.32 -23.17
C THR A 288 29.35 -28.59 -23.21
N ILE A 289 29.65 -27.70 -22.26
CA ILE A 289 30.97 -27.08 -22.10
C ILE A 289 32.04 -28.15 -21.91
N ARG A 290 31.83 -29.16 -21.06
CA ARG A 290 32.78 -30.27 -20.86
C ARG A 290 33.02 -31.04 -22.16
N ARG A 291 31.96 -31.39 -22.90
CA ARG A 291 32.06 -32.09 -24.20
C ARG A 291 32.80 -31.28 -25.26
N VAL A 292 32.47 -29.99 -25.41
CA VAL A 292 33.13 -29.10 -26.40
C VAL A 292 34.60 -28.90 -26.01
N THR A 293 34.90 -28.70 -24.73
CA THR A 293 36.29 -28.59 -24.23
C THR A 293 37.11 -29.85 -24.54
N GLY A 294 36.52 -31.04 -24.36
CA GLY A 294 37.15 -32.31 -24.74
C GLY A 294 37.49 -32.38 -26.24
N ARG A 295 36.56 -31.95 -27.11
CA ARG A 295 36.79 -31.87 -28.57
C ARG A 295 37.82 -30.81 -28.94
N THR A 296 37.77 -29.63 -28.33
CA THR A 296 38.80 -28.58 -28.47
C THR A 296 40.19 -29.15 -28.19
N GLY A 297 40.34 -29.94 -27.11
CA GLY A 297 41.61 -30.61 -26.80
C GLY A 297 42.04 -31.66 -27.84
N GLN A 298 41.09 -32.38 -28.45
CA GLN A 298 41.38 -33.34 -29.53
C GLN A 298 41.84 -32.62 -30.81
N VAL A 299 41.12 -31.59 -31.26
CA VAL A 299 41.47 -30.81 -32.46
C VAL A 299 42.81 -30.08 -32.25
N SER A 300 43.07 -29.58 -31.05
CA SER A 300 44.35 -28.96 -30.71
C SER A 300 45.54 -29.91 -30.88
N ARG A 301 45.40 -31.18 -30.42
CA ARG A 301 46.41 -32.22 -30.63
C ARG A 301 46.54 -32.62 -32.11
N GLN A 302 45.42 -32.67 -32.83
CA GLN A 302 45.43 -32.93 -34.27
C GLN A 302 46.23 -31.86 -35.03
N ILE A 303 46.07 -30.57 -34.68
CA ILE A 303 46.87 -29.49 -35.28
C ILE A 303 48.36 -29.71 -35.00
N GLU A 304 48.75 -30.05 -33.76
CA GLU A 304 50.16 -30.34 -33.45
C GLU A 304 50.70 -31.51 -34.28
N ASP A 305 49.94 -32.61 -34.37
CA ASP A 305 50.30 -33.78 -35.16
C ASP A 305 50.42 -33.46 -36.65
N ASP A 306 49.50 -32.67 -37.21
CA ASP A 306 49.50 -32.27 -38.61
C ASP A 306 50.64 -31.28 -38.91
N ILE A 307 50.97 -30.35 -38.00
CA ILE A 307 52.15 -29.49 -38.12
C ILE A 307 53.43 -30.35 -38.13
N ALA A 308 53.54 -31.33 -37.23
CA ALA A 308 54.71 -32.20 -37.12
C ALA A 308 54.89 -33.11 -38.35
N ARG A 309 53.79 -33.47 -39.02
CA ARG A 309 53.78 -34.32 -40.23
C ARG A 309 53.75 -33.55 -41.55
N ASP A 310 53.91 -32.23 -41.50
CA ASP A 310 53.83 -31.34 -42.65
C ASP A 310 52.53 -31.48 -43.47
N ARG A 311 51.39 -31.55 -42.76
CA ARG A 311 50.05 -31.57 -43.34
C ARG A 311 49.38 -30.20 -43.18
N SER A 312 48.39 -29.92 -44.03
CA SER A 312 47.55 -28.72 -43.90
C SER A 312 46.82 -28.73 -42.56
N VAL A 313 46.87 -27.61 -41.85
CA VAL A 313 46.21 -27.44 -40.54
C VAL A 313 45.05 -26.45 -40.61
N ARG A 314 44.78 -25.89 -41.79
CA ARG A 314 43.69 -24.94 -42.03
C ARG A 314 42.36 -25.40 -41.46
N ALA A 315 41.87 -26.58 -41.87
CA ALA A 315 40.57 -27.07 -41.43
C ALA A 315 40.50 -27.31 -39.90
N PRO A 316 41.47 -28.01 -39.28
CA PRO A 316 41.54 -28.12 -37.82
C PRO A 316 41.63 -26.78 -37.08
N VAL A 317 42.37 -25.79 -37.58
CA VAL A 317 42.46 -24.45 -36.98
C VAL A 317 41.11 -23.72 -37.01
N ILE A 318 40.38 -23.80 -38.13
CA ILE A 318 39.04 -23.18 -38.24
C ILE A 318 38.03 -23.88 -37.33
N GLU A 319 38.07 -25.22 -37.26
CA GLU A 319 37.24 -26.00 -36.33
C GLU A 319 37.53 -25.61 -34.88
N LEU A 320 38.81 -25.51 -34.50
CA LEU A 320 39.23 -25.11 -33.16
C LEU A 320 38.71 -23.71 -32.80
N ALA A 321 38.80 -22.75 -33.72
CA ALA A 321 38.27 -21.40 -33.50
C ALA A 321 36.74 -21.40 -33.31
N THR A 322 36.03 -22.21 -34.10
CA THR A 322 34.57 -22.39 -33.95
C THR A 322 34.21 -23.00 -32.59
N HIS A 323 35.00 -23.95 -32.10
CA HIS A 323 34.81 -24.51 -30.75
C HIS A 323 35.08 -23.47 -29.64
N HIS A 324 36.10 -22.62 -29.79
CA HIS A 324 36.37 -21.53 -28.84
C HIS A 324 35.23 -20.51 -28.79
N ASP A 325 34.72 -20.07 -29.94
CA ASP A 325 33.58 -19.15 -30.01
C ASP A 325 32.35 -19.75 -29.33
N ARG A 326 32.07 -21.04 -29.58
CA ARG A 326 30.97 -21.77 -28.94
C ARG A 326 31.15 -21.86 -27.43
N LEU A 327 32.35 -22.15 -26.94
CA LEU A 327 32.66 -22.15 -25.49
C LEU A 327 32.44 -20.77 -24.86
N GLY A 328 32.81 -19.70 -25.57
CA GLY A 328 32.59 -18.33 -25.12
C GLY A 328 31.10 -17.96 -24.99
N THR A 329 30.25 -18.43 -25.92
CA THR A 329 28.79 -18.27 -25.81
C THR A 329 28.23 -19.09 -24.64
N LEU A 330 28.53 -20.39 -24.58
CA LEU A 330 28.02 -21.26 -23.52
C LEU A 330 28.41 -20.79 -22.11
N ARG A 331 29.60 -20.22 -21.93
CA ARG A 331 30.03 -19.64 -20.64
C ARG A 331 29.22 -18.38 -20.27
N ARG A 332 28.92 -17.52 -21.24
CA ARG A 332 28.07 -16.34 -21.01
C ARG A 332 26.64 -16.75 -20.66
N ASP A 333 26.12 -17.79 -21.30
CA ASP A 333 24.80 -18.34 -20.97
C ASP A 333 24.79 -18.94 -19.58
N LEU A 334 25.84 -19.66 -19.19
CA LEU A 334 26.02 -20.16 -17.82
C LEU A 334 26.01 -19.02 -16.79
N ASP A 335 26.77 -17.94 -17.03
CA ASP A 335 26.78 -16.77 -16.14
C ASP A 335 25.39 -16.10 -16.02
N ARG A 336 24.62 -16.05 -17.11
CA ARG A 336 23.25 -15.52 -17.12
C ARG A 336 22.30 -16.40 -16.32
N LEU A 337 22.39 -17.72 -16.50
CA LEU A 337 21.60 -18.70 -15.75
C LEU A 337 21.92 -18.65 -14.25
N ASP A 338 23.20 -18.52 -13.87
CA ASP A 338 23.59 -18.38 -12.46
C ASP A 338 23.05 -17.08 -11.85
N LEU A 339 23.09 -15.95 -12.58
CA LEU A 339 22.50 -14.68 -12.12
C LEU A 339 20.97 -14.78 -11.97
N ALA A 340 20.29 -15.39 -12.94
CA ALA A 340 18.85 -15.59 -12.90
C ALA A 340 18.43 -16.52 -11.74
N ASN A 341 19.17 -17.62 -11.54
CA ASN A 341 18.96 -18.53 -10.41
C ASN A 341 19.16 -17.84 -9.06
N GLN A 342 20.19 -17.00 -8.94
CA GLN A 342 20.40 -16.22 -7.72
C GLN A 342 19.23 -15.26 -7.47
N GLY A 343 18.77 -14.52 -8.49
CA GLY A 343 17.61 -13.63 -8.35
C GLY A 343 16.33 -14.34 -7.93
N LEU A 344 16.07 -15.54 -8.46
CA LEU A 344 14.93 -16.36 -8.04
C LEU A 344 15.07 -16.87 -6.60
N GLN A 345 16.26 -17.33 -6.20
CA GLN A 345 16.54 -17.78 -4.83
C GLN A 345 16.41 -16.65 -3.81
N ASP A 346 16.87 -15.45 -4.16
CA ASP A 346 16.73 -14.26 -3.32
C ASP A 346 15.24 -13.88 -3.17
N GLU A 347 14.45 -13.95 -4.25
CA GLU A 347 12.99 -13.73 -4.17
C GLU A 347 12.32 -14.79 -3.30
N LEU A 348 12.67 -16.08 -3.48
CA LEU A 348 12.09 -17.20 -2.74
C LEU A 348 12.42 -17.14 -1.23
N THR A 349 13.67 -16.82 -0.88
CA THR A 349 14.12 -16.71 0.51
C THR A 349 13.64 -15.43 1.19
N GLY A 350 13.45 -14.34 0.43
CA GLY A 350 12.93 -13.07 0.93
C GLY A 350 11.43 -13.03 1.19
N ARG A 351 10.69 -14.14 1.00
CA ARG A 351 9.24 -14.15 1.19
C ARG A 351 8.87 -14.25 2.67
N HIS A 352 8.11 -13.27 3.15
CA HIS A 352 7.71 -13.16 4.55
C HIS A 352 6.32 -13.75 4.85
N GLY A 353 5.88 -14.76 4.09
CA GLY A 353 4.53 -15.32 4.22
C GLY A 353 3.49 -14.60 3.37
N PRO A 354 2.26 -15.16 3.27
CA PRO A 354 1.16 -14.49 2.58
C PRO A 354 0.85 -13.14 3.25
N PRO A 355 0.33 -12.17 2.50
CA PRO A 355 -0.07 -10.89 3.07
C PRO A 355 -1.12 -11.12 4.16
N ASP A 356 -0.96 -10.46 5.30
CA ASP A 356 -1.88 -10.64 6.40
C ASP A 356 -3.25 -10.01 6.11
N ARG A 357 -4.24 -10.32 6.96
CA ARG A 357 -5.61 -9.79 6.81
C ARG A 357 -5.66 -8.27 6.82
N ALA A 358 -4.79 -7.59 7.56
CA ALA A 358 -4.77 -6.13 7.66
C ALA A 358 -4.20 -5.50 6.37
N GLU A 359 -3.14 -6.08 5.80
CA GLU A 359 -2.58 -5.70 4.51
C GLU A 359 -3.59 -5.86 3.38
N VAL A 360 -4.27 -7.01 3.32
CA VAL A 360 -5.33 -7.26 2.33
C VAL A 360 -6.49 -6.28 2.50
N ARG A 361 -6.89 -5.98 3.74
CA ARG A 361 -7.92 -4.97 4.02
C ARG A 361 -7.51 -3.59 3.52
N ALA A 362 -6.32 -3.13 3.86
CA ALA A 362 -5.81 -1.83 3.41
C ALA A 362 -5.75 -1.76 1.88
N ASP A 363 -5.42 -2.88 1.22
CA ASP A 363 -5.42 -2.96 -0.23
C ASP A 363 -6.83 -2.85 -0.84
N LEU A 364 -7.82 -3.54 -0.27
CA LEU A 364 -9.22 -3.42 -0.69
C LEU A 364 -9.76 -2.00 -0.51
N GLU A 365 -9.45 -1.37 0.62
CA GLU A 365 -9.85 0.01 0.91
C GLU A 365 -9.24 0.99 -0.10
N ARG A 366 -7.96 0.81 -0.46
CA ARG A 366 -7.33 1.58 -1.55
C ARG A 366 -8.02 1.39 -2.89
N ARG A 367 -8.36 0.15 -3.27
CA ARG A 367 -9.07 -0.13 -4.54
C ARG A 367 -10.47 0.47 -4.55
N ASP A 368 -11.16 0.44 -3.42
CA ASP A 368 -12.50 1.04 -3.29
C ASP A 368 -12.44 2.54 -3.43
N TRP A 369 -11.48 3.17 -2.75
CA TRP A 369 -11.22 4.60 -2.92
C TRP A 369 -10.86 4.94 -4.37
N GLN A 370 -9.94 4.21 -5.01
CA GLN A 370 -9.57 4.45 -6.41
C GLN A 370 -10.79 4.33 -7.34
N ARG A 371 -11.65 3.32 -7.13
CA ARG A 371 -12.88 3.17 -7.93
C ARG A 371 -13.84 4.34 -7.74
N ARG A 372 -14.02 4.84 -6.52
CA ARG A 372 -14.88 6.00 -6.23
C ARG A 372 -14.31 7.30 -6.81
N THR A 373 -13.01 7.53 -6.65
CA THR A 373 -12.36 8.80 -6.99
C THR A 373 -12.02 8.91 -8.47
N LEU A 374 -11.57 7.81 -9.09
CA LEU A 374 -11.05 7.80 -10.46
C LEU A 374 -12.02 7.16 -11.47
N GLY A 375 -13.12 6.55 -11.01
CA GLY A 375 -14.10 5.88 -11.87
C GLY A 375 -13.55 4.68 -12.66
N THR A 376 -12.34 4.21 -12.37
CA THR A 376 -11.66 3.13 -13.09
C THR A 376 -11.58 1.86 -12.23
N ALA A 377 -11.86 0.71 -12.83
CA ALA A 377 -11.55 -0.58 -12.22
C ALA A 377 -10.02 -0.73 -12.18
N SER A 378 -9.41 -0.50 -11.02
CA SER A 378 -7.96 -0.61 -10.87
C SER A 378 -7.48 -2.04 -11.07
N LEU A 379 -6.36 -2.17 -11.78
CA LEU A 379 -5.57 -3.40 -11.83
C LEU A 379 -5.02 -3.69 -10.42
N PRO A 380 -4.97 -4.96 -9.98
CA PRO A 380 -4.41 -5.32 -8.69
C PRO A 380 -2.97 -4.81 -8.52
N LEU A 381 -2.63 -4.32 -7.32
CA LEU A 381 -1.30 -3.75 -7.00
C LEU A 381 -0.13 -4.72 -7.28
N SER A 382 -0.41 -6.03 -7.33
CA SER A 382 0.53 -7.06 -7.77
C SER A 382 0.94 -6.93 -9.24
N GLU A 383 0.07 -6.44 -10.11
CA GLU A 383 0.37 -6.26 -11.55
C GLU A 383 1.16 -4.97 -11.82
N ALA A 384 0.95 -3.91 -11.04
CA ALA A 384 1.70 -2.65 -11.22
C ALA A 384 3.19 -2.79 -10.85
N ARG A 385 3.54 -3.69 -9.92
CA ARG A 385 4.95 -4.02 -9.62
C ARG A 385 5.59 -4.94 -10.65
N ALA A 386 4.81 -5.67 -11.45
CA ALA A 386 5.31 -6.62 -12.45
C ALA A 386 5.94 -5.94 -13.69
N SER A 387 5.83 -4.61 -13.83
CA SER A 387 6.27 -3.89 -15.03
C SER A 387 7.78 -3.58 -15.09
N ARG A 388 8.57 -3.90 -14.05
CA ARG A 388 10.03 -3.83 -14.13
C ARG A 388 10.63 -5.12 -13.59
N THR A 389 11.10 -5.94 -14.53
CA THR A 389 12.00 -7.08 -14.29
C THR A 389 11.48 -8.13 -13.32
N ASP A 390 10.41 -8.83 -13.71
CA ASP A 390 10.00 -10.08 -13.06
C ASP A 390 11.10 -11.14 -13.21
N PRO A 391 11.66 -11.68 -12.10
CA PRO A 391 12.72 -12.68 -12.14
C PRO A 391 12.36 -13.95 -12.92
N ILE A 392 11.09 -14.37 -12.92
CA ILE A 392 10.63 -15.52 -13.73
C ILE A 392 10.75 -15.20 -15.22
N SER A 393 10.31 -14.01 -15.63
CA SER A 393 10.44 -13.56 -17.02
C SER A 393 11.92 -13.48 -17.47
N GLN A 394 12.82 -13.01 -16.59
CA GLN A 394 14.26 -13.00 -16.87
C GLN A 394 14.86 -14.41 -16.97
N ALA A 395 14.45 -15.30 -16.08
CA ALA A 395 14.82 -16.71 -16.08
C ALA A 395 14.41 -17.40 -17.38
N ARG A 396 13.16 -17.22 -17.82
CA ARG A 396 12.64 -17.76 -19.08
C ARG A 396 13.43 -17.24 -20.27
N GLN A 397 13.74 -15.95 -20.31
CA GLN A 397 14.56 -15.38 -21.37
C GLN A 397 15.96 -16.02 -21.40
N ALA A 398 16.61 -16.18 -20.24
CA ALA A 398 17.93 -16.81 -20.16
C ALA A 398 17.89 -18.29 -20.61
N PHE A 399 16.83 -19.01 -20.23
CA PHE A 399 16.55 -20.37 -20.68
C PHE A 399 16.42 -20.43 -22.22
N ASP A 400 15.52 -19.63 -22.80
CA ASP A 400 15.25 -19.62 -24.24
C ASP A 400 16.48 -19.24 -25.07
N GLU A 401 17.34 -18.37 -24.53
CA GLU A 401 18.64 -18.02 -25.15
C GLU A 401 19.61 -19.21 -25.12
N ALA A 402 19.78 -19.85 -23.97
CA ALA A 402 20.67 -21.00 -23.82
C ALA A 402 20.20 -22.19 -24.66
N GLU A 403 18.90 -22.48 -24.70
CA GLU A 403 18.33 -23.56 -25.50
C GLU A 403 18.56 -23.34 -27.00
N ARG A 404 18.39 -22.09 -27.47
CA ARG A 404 18.67 -21.72 -28.87
C ARG A 404 20.13 -21.94 -29.24
N ASP A 405 21.07 -21.68 -28.34
CA ASP A 405 22.51 -21.86 -28.62
C ASP A 405 22.98 -23.31 -28.43
N LEU A 406 22.27 -24.10 -27.61
CA LEU A 406 22.47 -25.55 -27.50
C LEU A 406 22.02 -26.28 -28.78
N THR A 407 20.85 -25.91 -29.30
CA THR A 407 20.23 -26.54 -30.49
C THR A 407 20.83 -26.05 -31.80
N ARG A 408 21.60 -24.96 -31.77
CA ARG A 408 22.25 -24.39 -32.95
C ARG A 408 23.26 -25.38 -33.56
N PRO A 409 23.06 -25.84 -34.82
CA PRO A 409 24.06 -26.65 -35.49
C PRO A 409 25.35 -25.84 -35.66
N ALA A 410 26.50 -26.50 -35.47
CA ALA A 410 27.78 -25.92 -35.83
C ALA A 410 27.77 -25.76 -37.37
N ALA A 411 27.48 -24.55 -37.85
CA ALA A 411 27.45 -24.29 -39.28
C ALA A 411 28.82 -24.67 -39.89
N PRO A 412 28.84 -25.33 -41.06
CA PRO A 412 30.10 -25.63 -41.73
C PRO A 412 30.86 -24.33 -42.02
N ALA A 413 32.17 -24.36 -41.77
CA ALA A 413 33.07 -23.21 -41.80
C ALA A 413 32.92 -22.28 -43.03
N GLY A 414 32.53 -22.82 -44.19
CA GLY A 414 32.38 -22.06 -45.43
C GLY A 414 31.05 -21.30 -45.60
N ALA A 415 30.03 -21.50 -44.76
CA ALA A 415 28.69 -20.95 -45.01
C ALA A 415 28.42 -19.57 -44.36
N ARG A 416 29.32 -19.06 -43.49
CA ARG A 416 28.98 -17.99 -42.54
C ARG A 416 29.57 -16.60 -42.81
N ILE A 417 30.41 -16.42 -43.83
CA ILE A 417 31.12 -15.14 -44.03
C ILE A 417 30.21 -14.00 -44.54
N THR A 418 28.98 -14.28 -44.99
CA THR A 418 28.21 -13.27 -45.73
C THR A 418 26.98 -12.66 -45.03
N ARG A 419 26.58 -13.04 -43.81
CA ARG A 419 25.23 -12.60 -43.33
C ARG A 419 25.03 -11.91 -41.97
N ASP A 420 25.86 -12.03 -40.94
CA ASP A 420 25.41 -11.63 -39.58
C ASP A 420 26.20 -10.50 -38.87
N HIS A 421 26.49 -9.38 -39.55
CA HIS A 421 27.00 -8.16 -38.88
C HIS A 421 26.22 -6.87 -39.18
N ARG A 422 24.91 -6.96 -39.46
CA ARG A 422 24.08 -5.77 -39.73
C ARG A 422 23.12 -5.33 -38.62
N LEU A 423 23.12 -5.99 -37.46
CA LEU A 423 22.29 -5.60 -36.32
C LEU A 423 23.13 -5.36 -35.08
N ASP A 424 23.99 -4.35 -35.12
CA ASP A 424 24.40 -3.62 -33.92
C ASP A 424 24.79 -2.18 -34.30
N ARG A 425 23.79 -1.36 -34.62
CA ARG A 425 23.95 0.10 -34.73
C ARG A 425 23.54 0.68 -33.38
N GLY A 426 24.51 0.90 -32.49
CA GLY A 426 24.21 1.49 -31.19
C GLY A 426 25.39 2.01 -30.37
N PHE A 427 26.62 1.55 -30.61
CA PHE A 427 27.79 2.05 -29.87
C PHE A 427 28.93 2.39 -30.82
N GLY A 428 29.17 3.70 -30.98
CA GLY A 428 30.28 4.23 -31.76
C GLY A 428 31.61 3.98 -31.05
N THR A 429 32.42 3.07 -31.59
CA THR A 429 33.87 3.08 -31.41
C THR A 429 34.50 2.79 -32.77
N ASP A 430 35.42 3.66 -33.21
CA ASP A 430 36.21 3.56 -34.44
C ASP A 430 37.21 2.40 -34.35
N LEU A 431 36.72 1.16 -34.39
CA LEU A 431 37.52 -0.02 -34.68
C LEU A 431 37.13 -0.47 -36.08
N GLY A 432 38.04 -0.29 -37.05
CA GLY A 432 37.83 -0.71 -38.43
C GLY A 432 37.39 -2.18 -38.54
N PRO A 433 36.75 -2.58 -39.66
CA PRO A 433 36.20 -3.92 -39.81
C PRO A 433 37.29 -4.97 -39.60
N TRP A 434 37.15 -5.75 -38.53
CA TRP A 434 38.00 -6.90 -38.21
C TRP A 434 37.95 -7.88 -39.38
N ARG A 435 38.95 -7.83 -40.27
CA ARG A 435 39.09 -8.82 -41.34
C ARG A 435 39.86 -10.00 -40.77
N SER A 436 39.19 -11.13 -40.57
CA SER A 436 39.90 -12.39 -40.39
C SER A 436 40.84 -12.60 -41.58
N PRO A 437 42.12 -12.98 -41.35
CA PRO A 437 43.04 -13.29 -42.42
C PRO A 437 42.40 -14.37 -43.30
N PRO A 438 42.44 -14.22 -44.63
CA PRO A 438 41.80 -15.16 -45.51
C PRO A 438 42.38 -16.55 -45.27
N GLU A 439 41.51 -17.57 -45.24
CA GLU A 439 41.83 -18.89 -44.70
C GLU A 439 43.03 -19.60 -45.37
N HIS A 440 43.44 -19.16 -46.57
CA HIS A 440 44.64 -19.64 -47.26
C HIS A 440 45.96 -19.17 -46.62
N GLU A 441 45.93 -18.14 -45.78
CA GLU A 441 47.10 -17.62 -45.06
C GLU A 441 47.48 -18.48 -43.84
N ILE A 442 46.59 -19.36 -43.37
CA ILE A 442 46.85 -20.20 -42.18
C ILE A 442 48.03 -21.14 -42.43
N ASP A 443 48.01 -21.88 -43.53
CA ASP A 443 49.09 -22.83 -43.86
C ASP A 443 50.40 -22.11 -44.24
N ALA A 444 50.31 -20.96 -44.93
CA ALA A 444 51.48 -20.13 -45.23
C ALA A 444 52.17 -19.63 -43.95
N ARG A 445 51.36 -19.15 -42.99
CA ARG A 445 51.86 -18.69 -41.68
C ARG A 445 52.50 -19.82 -40.87
N VAL A 446 51.94 -21.03 -40.92
CA VAL A 446 52.52 -22.23 -40.30
C VAL A 446 53.89 -22.54 -40.94
N GLY A 447 53.99 -22.45 -42.27
CA GLY A 447 55.26 -22.61 -43.00
C GLY A 447 56.34 -21.61 -42.58
N ASP A 448 55.99 -20.34 -42.44
CA ASP A 448 56.90 -19.28 -41.98
C ASP A 448 57.42 -19.53 -40.56
N LEU A 449 56.51 -19.88 -39.64
CA LEU A 449 56.84 -20.14 -38.25
C LEU A 449 57.70 -21.40 -38.09
N ARG A 450 57.43 -22.43 -38.91
CA ARG A 450 58.26 -23.64 -38.97
C ARG A 450 59.67 -23.35 -39.48
N SER A 451 59.78 -22.54 -40.54
CA SER A 451 61.08 -22.12 -41.11
C SER A 451 61.91 -21.31 -40.11
N SER A 452 61.25 -20.72 -39.10
CA SER A 452 61.89 -20.03 -37.98
C SER A 452 62.36 -20.96 -36.85
N GLY A 453 62.24 -22.28 -37.01
CA GLY A 453 62.71 -23.29 -36.05
C GLY A 453 61.82 -23.47 -34.82
N LEU A 454 60.58 -22.98 -34.84
CA LEU A 454 59.63 -23.16 -33.74
C LEU A 454 59.11 -24.60 -33.71
N ASP A 455 58.89 -25.13 -32.51
CA ASP A 455 58.27 -26.44 -32.33
C ASP A 455 56.75 -26.40 -32.63
N PRO A 456 56.12 -27.55 -32.97
CA PRO A 456 54.71 -27.61 -33.33
C PRO A 456 53.73 -27.02 -32.30
N ALA A 457 54.01 -27.14 -31.01
CA ALA A 457 53.13 -26.61 -29.96
C ALA A 457 53.17 -25.07 -29.93
N THR A 458 54.37 -24.49 -30.06
CA THR A 458 54.56 -23.03 -30.18
C THR A 458 53.95 -22.47 -31.46
N ILE A 459 54.08 -23.18 -32.60
CA ILE A 459 53.43 -22.80 -33.86
C ILE A 459 51.91 -22.80 -33.71
N ARG A 460 51.34 -23.87 -33.16
CA ARG A 460 49.89 -23.95 -32.87
C ARG A 460 49.46 -22.77 -32.02
N GLU A 461 50.12 -22.53 -30.88
CA GLU A 461 49.72 -21.45 -29.97
C GLU A 461 49.70 -20.09 -30.67
N ARG A 462 50.70 -19.77 -31.50
CA ARG A 462 50.76 -18.51 -32.24
C ARG A 462 49.66 -18.39 -33.30
N VAL A 463 49.45 -19.44 -34.10
CA VAL A 463 48.45 -19.46 -35.18
C VAL A 463 47.04 -19.43 -34.60
N VAL A 464 46.78 -20.23 -33.57
CA VAL A 464 45.49 -20.28 -32.88
C VAL A 464 45.22 -18.99 -32.12
N SER A 465 46.18 -18.44 -31.39
CA SER A 465 45.98 -17.17 -30.67
C SER A 465 45.65 -16.04 -31.64
N GLN A 466 46.39 -15.95 -32.76
CA GLN A 466 46.11 -14.95 -33.79
C GLN A 466 44.70 -15.11 -34.38
N TYR A 467 44.27 -16.33 -34.68
CA TYR A 467 42.98 -16.58 -35.34
C TYR A 467 41.78 -16.55 -34.36
N VAL A 468 41.96 -16.97 -33.11
CA VAL A 468 40.93 -16.96 -32.04
C VAL A 468 40.75 -15.56 -31.46
N GLN A 469 41.84 -14.83 -31.17
CA GLN A 469 41.75 -13.45 -30.64
C GLN A 469 41.09 -12.48 -31.63
N GLN A 470 41.20 -12.75 -32.93
CA GLN A 470 40.53 -11.95 -33.96
C GLN A 470 39.04 -12.26 -34.13
N ARG A 471 38.57 -13.40 -33.58
CA ARG A 471 37.15 -13.83 -33.64
C ARG A 471 36.39 -13.59 -32.35
N SER A 472 37.07 -13.62 -31.21
CA SER A 472 36.46 -13.29 -29.92
C SER A 472 36.38 -11.77 -29.79
N PRO A 473 35.17 -11.16 -29.72
CA PRO A 473 35.07 -9.74 -29.40
C PRO A 473 35.73 -9.53 -28.03
N ALA A 474 36.66 -8.58 -27.93
CA ALA A 474 37.26 -8.21 -26.66
C ALA A 474 36.12 -7.85 -25.70
N VAL A 475 35.86 -8.70 -24.70
CA VAL A 475 34.89 -8.39 -23.66
C VAL A 475 35.53 -7.25 -22.86
N PRO A 476 34.97 -6.03 -22.88
CA PRO A 476 35.51 -4.97 -22.06
C PRO A 476 35.44 -5.44 -20.59
N PRO A 477 36.50 -5.22 -19.79
CA PRO A 477 36.46 -5.58 -18.38
C PRO A 477 35.23 -4.92 -17.74
N ARG A 478 34.34 -5.75 -17.16
CA ARG A 478 33.14 -5.29 -16.47
C ARG A 478 33.56 -4.22 -15.45
N ALA A 479 33.12 -2.98 -15.65
CA ALA A 479 33.03 -2.03 -14.55
C ALA A 479 32.03 -2.63 -13.55
N LEU A 480 32.54 -3.20 -12.46
CA LEU A 480 31.73 -3.53 -11.29
C LEU A 480 31.14 -2.22 -10.78
N ALA A 481 29.96 -1.87 -11.28
CA ALA A 481 29.12 -0.86 -10.66
C ALA A 481 28.67 -1.42 -9.31
N VAL A 482 29.50 -1.19 -8.29
CA VAL A 482 29.10 -1.28 -6.89
C VAL A 482 28.08 -0.17 -6.66
N HIS A 483 26.82 -0.42 -7.04
CA HIS A 483 25.68 0.26 -6.45
C HIS A 483 25.41 -0.40 -5.11
N GLY A 484 26.22 -0.01 -4.13
CA GLY A 484 25.91 -0.19 -2.72
C GLY A 484 24.59 0.52 -2.45
N GLN A 485 23.50 -0.24 -2.36
CA GLN A 485 22.30 0.23 -1.71
C GLN A 485 22.62 0.40 -0.22
N HIS A 486 22.93 1.64 0.17
CA HIS A 486 22.73 2.09 1.54
C HIS A 486 21.23 2.03 1.84
N ARG A 487 20.76 0.87 2.32
CA ARG A 487 19.57 0.77 3.16
C ARG A 487 20.03 0.49 4.58
N THR A 488 20.46 1.54 5.25
CA THR A 488 20.61 1.52 6.71
C THR A 488 19.21 1.47 7.31
N LEU A 489 18.86 0.32 7.86
CA LEU A 489 17.79 0.15 8.84
C LEU A 489 18.12 1.02 10.07
N ALA A 490 17.20 1.91 10.43
CA ALA A 490 17.14 2.49 11.76
C ALA A 490 15.70 2.34 12.29
N ARG A 491 15.44 1.18 12.90
CA ARG A 491 14.45 1.00 13.96
C ARG A 491 15.20 0.39 15.14
N GLY A 492 15.08 1.01 16.31
CA GLY A 492 15.61 0.47 17.56
C GLY A 492 16.13 1.55 18.49
N HIS A 493 15.23 2.31 19.12
CA HIS A 493 15.52 2.84 20.45
C HIS A 493 14.41 2.34 21.37
N ASP A 494 14.72 1.21 22.02
CA ASP A 494 14.31 0.96 23.39
C ASP A 494 14.94 2.03 24.28
N LEU A 495 14.12 2.65 25.13
CA LEU A 495 14.58 3.27 26.36
C LEU A 495 13.58 2.90 27.45
N GLU A 496 13.94 1.86 28.21
CA GLU A 496 13.57 1.74 29.61
C GLU A 496 14.28 2.86 30.41
N ARG A 497 13.48 3.79 30.96
CA ARG A 497 13.55 4.34 32.33
C ARG A 497 12.46 5.36 32.57
#